data_AF-A0A7C4GRV4-F1
#
_entry.id   AF-A0A7C4GRV4-F1
#
_cell.length_a   1.000
_cell.length_b   1.000
_cell.length_c   1.000
_cell.angle_alpha   90.00
_cell.angle_beta   90.00
_cell.angle_gamma   90.00
#
_symmetry.space_group_name_H-M   'P 1'
#
loop_
_entity.id
_entity.type
_entity.pdbx_description
1 polymer ?
#
loop_
_entity_poly.entity_id
_entity_poly.type
_entity_poly.pdbx_seq_one_letter_code
_entity_poly.pdbx_strand_id
1 'polypeptide(L)'
;MAPQLNTGKIITITLLTVVILYMLQILNSFLQRMRLTLTHLGSGKFKTSETEETVFEYTKTEPFTISGYLNLKEMEEGDTIIIREYVKLAINGDYTLYAEEEYNGKQKEPIVWIEKLPAMKGIKITIQQTRGTFKYIPWEFYGGAVG
;
A
#
# COMPACT_ATOMS: atom_id res chain seq x y z
N MET A 1 60.66 20.21 -17.38
CA MET A 1 60.06 21.25 -16.51
C MET A 1 58.66 20.77 -16.16
N ALA A 2 58.41 20.32 -14.93
CA ALA A 2 57.10 19.78 -14.55
C ALA A 2 56.12 20.95 -14.27
N PRO A 3 54.87 20.91 -14.77
CA PRO A 3 53.91 21.98 -14.51
C PRO A 3 53.54 21.99 -13.01
N GLN A 4 53.82 23.10 -12.32
CA GLN A 4 53.33 23.30 -10.97
C GLN A 4 51.81 23.52 -11.01
N LEU A 5 51.05 22.55 -10.51
CA LEU A 5 49.61 22.72 -10.34
C LEU A 5 49.34 23.79 -9.29
N ASN A 6 48.53 24.77 -9.65
CA ASN A 6 48.08 25.83 -8.74
C ASN A 6 47.14 25.23 -7.69
N THR A 7 47.60 25.18 -6.44
CA THR A 7 46.87 24.65 -5.28
C THR A 7 45.47 25.26 -5.12
N GLY A 8 45.28 26.53 -5.46
CA GLY A 8 43.97 27.19 -5.45
C GLY A 8 43.00 26.62 -6.49
N LYS A 9 43.49 26.24 -7.69
CA LYS A 9 42.65 25.57 -8.71
C LYS A 9 42.24 24.16 -8.26
N ILE A 10 43.13 23.42 -7.58
CA ILE A 10 42.82 22.09 -7.06
C ILE A 10 41.68 22.17 -6.02
N ILE A 11 41.78 23.09 -5.06
CA ILE A 11 40.76 23.26 -4.01
C ILE A 11 39.39 23.61 -4.61
N THR A 12 39.34 24.52 -5.58
CA THR A 12 38.07 24.91 -6.24
C THR A 12 37.44 23.75 -7.02
N ILE A 13 38.24 22.92 -7.70
CA ILE A 13 37.75 21.74 -8.42
C ILE A 13 37.20 20.69 -7.44
N THR A 14 37.90 20.45 -6.33
CA THR A 14 37.44 19.52 -5.30
C THR A 14 36.12 19.97 -4.69
N LEU A 15 35.99 21.24 -4.32
CA LEU A 15 34.75 21.79 -3.75
C LEU A 15 33.58 21.69 -4.73
N LEU A 16 33.80 22.06 -6.00
CA LEU A 16 32.78 21.95 -7.04
C LEU A 16 32.32 20.50 -7.23
N THR A 17 33.26 19.55 -7.24
CA THR A 17 32.95 18.12 -7.34
C THR A 17 32.07 17.66 -6.18
N VAL A 18 32.38 18.07 -4.94
CA VAL A 18 31.57 17.71 -3.76
C VAL A 18 30.15 18.26 -3.87
N VAL A 19 30.00 19.52 -4.29
CA VAL A 19 28.68 20.14 -4.47
C VAL A 19 27.86 19.42 -5.55
N ILE A 20 28.48 19.07 -6.68
CA ILE A 20 27.82 18.33 -7.77
C ILE A 20 27.35 16.95 -7.28
N LEU A 21 28.19 16.20 -6.56
CA LEU A 21 27.83 14.90 -6.02
C LEU A 21 26.65 15.00 -5.03
N TYR A 22 26.63 16.03 -4.18
CA TYR A 22 25.52 16.27 -3.26
C TYR A 22 24.22 16.61 -3.98
N MET A 23 24.28 17.46 -5.02
CA MET A 23 23.12 17.78 -5.86
C MET A 23 22.58 16.56 -6.60
N LEU A 24 23.46 15.69 -7.12
CA LEU A 24 23.07 14.43 -7.74
C LEU A 24 22.40 13.49 -6.73
N GLN A 25 22.86 13.46 -5.49
CA GLN A 25 22.23 12.68 -4.42
C GLN A 25 20.80 13.18 -4.12
N ILE A 26 20.62 14.50 -3.97
CA ILE A 26 19.30 15.10 -3.76
C ILE A 26 18.37 14.78 -4.93
N LEU A 27 18.85 14.97 -6.16
CA LEU A 27 18.08 14.70 -7.36
C LEU A 27 17.68 13.22 -7.44
N ASN A 28 18.59 12.30 -7.12
CA ASN A 28 18.28 10.86 -7.11
C ASN A 28 17.22 10.52 -6.05
N SER A 29 17.33 11.07 -4.83
CA SER A 29 16.31 10.90 -3.80
C SER A 29 14.95 11.48 -4.21
N PHE A 30 14.95 12.62 -4.90
CA PHE A 30 13.74 13.22 -5.45
C PHE A 30 13.13 12.36 -6.58
N LEU A 31 13.94 11.89 -7.53
CA LEU A 31 13.51 11.03 -8.63
C LEU A 31 12.97 9.68 -8.13
N GLN A 32 13.55 9.11 -7.08
CA GLN A 32 13.01 7.89 -6.45
C GLN A 32 11.63 8.13 -5.82
N ARG A 33 11.40 9.30 -5.21
CA ARG A 33 10.09 9.68 -4.68
C ARG A 33 9.06 9.94 -5.78
N MET A 34 9.49 10.43 -6.94
CA MET A 34 8.63 10.70 -8.11
C MET A 34 8.23 9.43 -8.89
N ARG A 35 8.89 8.29 -8.67
CA ARG A 35 8.43 7.04 -9.27
C ARG A 35 7.16 6.59 -8.55
N LEU A 36 6.03 6.61 -9.26
CA LEU A 36 4.82 5.82 -8.93
C LEU A 36 5.21 4.34 -8.89
N THR A 37 5.82 3.92 -7.79
CA THR A 37 6.20 2.53 -7.56
C THR A 37 5.09 1.95 -6.70
N LEU A 38 4.08 1.36 -7.36
CA LEU A 38 3.17 0.47 -6.67
C LEU A 38 4.00 -0.64 -6.06
N THR A 39 4.16 -0.58 -4.75
CA THR A 39 4.95 -1.53 -3.98
C THR A 39 4.02 -2.65 -3.58
N HIS A 40 4.26 -3.87 -4.07
CA HIS A 40 3.51 -5.03 -3.62
C HIS A 40 3.67 -5.19 -2.09
N LEU A 41 2.55 -5.15 -1.36
CA LEU A 41 2.51 -5.27 0.10
C LEU A 41 2.21 -6.71 0.54
N GLY A 42 1.48 -7.46 -0.29
CA GLY A 42 1.17 -8.86 -0.04
C GLY A 42 0.10 -9.39 -0.97
N SER A 43 0.02 -10.71 -1.05
CA SER A 43 -1.02 -11.46 -1.74
C SER A 43 -1.23 -12.81 -1.07
N GLY A 44 -2.41 -13.40 -1.27
CA GLY A 44 -2.74 -14.69 -0.67
C GLY A 44 -4.12 -15.19 -1.02
N LYS A 45 -4.54 -16.22 -0.28
CA LYS A 45 -5.92 -16.71 -0.26
C LYS A 45 -6.40 -16.72 1.18
N PHE A 46 -7.57 -16.16 1.42
CA PHE A 46 -8.19 -16.08 2.72
C PHE A 46 -9.42 -16.99 2.77
N LYS A 47 -9.53 -17.88 3.77
CA LYS A 47 -10.74 -18.69 3.94
C LYS A 47 -11.73 -17.92 4.81
N THR A 48 -12.92 -17.65 4.29
CA THR A 48 -13.96 -16.95 5.06
C THR A 48 -14.46 -17.78 6.25
N SER A 49 -15.06 -17.10 7.21
CA SER A 49 -15.74 -17.68 8.36
C SER A 49 -16.97 -16.86 8.72
N GLU A 50 -17.77 -17.36 9.66
CA GLU A 50 -18.95 -16.66 10.18
C GLU A 50 -18.58 -15.45 11.05
N THR A 51 -17.33 -15.38 11.52
CA THR A 51 -16.79 -14.25 12.28
C THR A 51 -16.06 -13.29 11.35
N GLU A 52 -16.04 -12.02 11.74
CA GLU A 52 -15.21 -11.04 11.05
C GLU A 52 -13.73 -11.32 11.32
N GLU A 53 -12.95 -11.51 10.26
CA GLU A 53 -11.53 -11.82 10.33
C GLU A 53 -10.68 -10.90 9.45
N THR A 54 -9.45 -10.66 9.87
CA THR A 54 -8.53 -9.76 9.16
C THR A 54 -7.89 -10.47 7.97
N VAL A 55 -8.12 -9.93 6.77
CA VAL A 55 -7.49 -10.39 5.52
C VAL A 55 -6.14 -9.71 5.33
N PHE A 56 -6.10 -8.41 5.58
CA PHE A 56 -4.93 -7.58 5.37
C PHE A 56 -4.89 -6.45 6.39
N GLU A 57 -3.70 -6.18 6.94
CA GLU A 57 -3.44 -5.04 7.80
C GLU A 57 -2.12 -4.40 7.41
N TYR A 58 -2.09 -3.08 7.35
CA TYR A 58 -0.88 -2.34 7.03
C TYR A 58 -0.77 -1.06 7.84
N THR A 59 0.37 -0.88 8.51
CA THR A 59 0.65 0.26 9.37
C THR A 59 1.96 0.93 9.01
N LYS A 60 1.98 2.27 9.07
CA LYS A 60 3.18 3.09 8.87
C LYS A 60 3.14 4.32 9.78
N THR A 61 4.31 4.90 10.02
CA THR A 61 4.45 6.17 10.73
C THR A 61 4.20 7.38 9.81
N GLU A 62 4.59 7.25 8.54
CA GLU A 62 4.41 8.24 7.48
C GLU A 62 3.11 8.03 6.72
N PRO A 63 2.49 9.08 6.12
CA PRO A 63 1.33 8.94 5.26
C PRO A 63 1.58 7.99 4.08
N PHE A 64 0.57 7.19 3.74
CA PHE A 64 0.62 6.23 2.64
C PHE A 64 -0.74 6.09 1.98
N THR A 65 -0.75 5.50 0.79
CA THR A 65 -1.96 4.97 0.16
C THR A 65 -1.84 3.46 0.04
N ILE A 66 -2.96 2.75 0.16
CA ILE A 66 -3.06 1.35 -0.28
C ILE A 66 -4.12 1.26 -1.37
N SER A 67 -3.98 0.25 -2.21
CA SER A 67 -5.03 -0.20 -3.12
C SER A 67 -4.88 -1.71 -3.29
N GLY A 68 -5.98 -2.42 -3.50
CA GLY A 68 -5.89 -3.87 -3.70
C GLY A 68 -7.14 -4.47 -4.27
N TYR A 69 -7.09 -5.77 -4.50
CA TYR A 69 -8.18 -6.53 -5.08
C TYR A 69 -8.53 -7.72 -4.22
N LEU A 70 -9.83 -8.01 -4.11
CA LEU A 70 -10.38 -9.26 -3.59
C LEU A 70 -11.16 -9.94 -4.71
N ASN A 71 -10.99 -11.25 -4.86
CA ASN A 71 -11.65 -12.02 -5.91
C ASN A 71 -12.76 -12.90 -5.33
N LEU A 72 -14.01 -12.47 -5.55
CA LEU A 72 -15.24 -13.12 -5.10
C LEU A 72 -15.80 -14.14 -6.10
N LYS A 73 -15.01 -14.60 -7.07
CA LYS A 73 -15.47 -15.50 -8.14
C LYS A 73 -16.07 -16.82 -7.64
N GLU A 74 -15.62 -17.29 -6.48
CA GLU A 74 -16.08 -18.53 -5.85
C GLU A 74 -17.43 -18.39 -5.13
N MET A 75 -18.00 -17.18 -5.07
CA MET A 75 -19.37 -16.98 -4.56
C MET A 75 -20.41 -17.61 -5.48
N GLU A 76 -21.37 -18.28 -4.86
CA GLU A 76 -22.49 -18.96 -5.47
C GLU A 76 -23.81 -18.36 -5.00
N GLU A 77 -24.92 -18.79 -5.61
CA GLU A 77 -26.24 -18.36 -5.19
C GLU A 77 -26.51 -18.75 -3.73
N GLY A 78 -26.96 -17.79 -2.92
CA GLY A 78 -27.21 -17.99 -1.49
C GLY A 78 -26.02 -17.69 -0.56
N ASP A 79 -24.84 -17.38 -1.09
CA ASP A 79 -23.72 -16.86 -0.28
C ASP A 79 -23.93 -15.37 0.04
N THR A 80 -23.47 -14.94 1.23
CA THR A 80 -23.40 -13.52 1.62
C THR A 80 -22.05 -13.25 2.27
N ILE A 81 -21.27 -12.33 1.70
CA ILE A 81 -19.96 -11.90 2.22
C ILE A 81 -20.01 -10.40 2.51
N ILE A 82 -19.55 -10.00 3.67
CA ILE A 82 -19.37 -8.59 4.06
C ILE A 82 -17.87 -8.29 4.09
N ILE A 83 -17.46 -7.24 3.40
CA ILE A 83 -16.09 -6.71 3.43
C ILE A 83 -16.12 -5.37 4.15
N ARG A 84 -15.17 -5.16 5.07
CA ARG A 84 -15.05 -3.90 5.82
C ARG A 84 -13.66 -3.33 5.70
N GLU A 85 -13.61 -2.01 5.62
CA GLU A 85 -12.39 -1.23 5.64
C GLU A 85 -12.35 -0.42 6.93
N TYR A 86 -11.22 -0.47 7.63
CA TYR A 86 -10.98 0.29 8.85
C TYR A 86 -9.74 1.17 8.70
N VAL A 87 -9.80 2.34 9.31
CA VAL A 87 -8.68 3.27 9.39
C VAL A 87 -8.25 3.53 10.82
N LYS A 88 -6.96 3.76 10.99
CA LYS A 88 -6.36 4.20 12.25
C LYS A 88 -5.80 5.60 12.06
N LEU A 89 -6.28 6.55 12.87
CA LEU A 89 -5.92 7.98 12.76
C LEU A 89 -4.73 8.39 13.64
N ALA A 90 -4.44 7.64 14.71
CA ALA A 90 -3.34 7.89 15.64
C ALA A 90 -2.45 6.65 15.82
N ILE A 91 -1.15 6.81 16.10
CA ILE A 91 -0.19 5.68 16.18
C ILE A 91 -0.57 4.64 17.24
N ASN A 92 -1.14 5.11 18.36
CA ASN A 92 -1.64 4.27 19.45
C ASN A 92 -3.19 4.26 19.50
N GLY A 93 -3.86 4.75 18.46
CA GLY A 93 -5.31 4.72 18.38
C GLY A 93 -5.85 3.38 17.91
N ASP A 94 -7.17 3.25 17.99
CA ASP A 94 -7.89 2.07 17.51
C ASP A 94 -8.24 2.18 16.01
N TYR A 95 -8.56 1.04 15.43
CA TYR A 95 -9.17 0.97 14.10
C TYR A 95 -10.64 1.34 14.18
N THR A 96 -11.06 2.32 13.38
CA THR A 96 -12.46 2.75 13.25
C THR A 96 -12.98 2.38 11.87
N LEU A 97 -14.22 1.88 11.80
CA LEU A 97 -14.87 1.50 10.54
C LEU A 97 -14.94 2.71 9.61
N TYR A 98 -14.45 2.53 8.39
CA TYR A 98 -14.47 3.53 7.33
C TYR A 98 -15.55 3.21 6.30
N ALA A 99 -15.58 1.97 5.81
CA ALA A 99 -16.53 1.51 4.83
C ALA A 99 -16.93 0.05 5.09
N GLU A 100 -18.14 -0.30 4.68
CA GLU A 100 -18.69 -1.65 4.70
C GLU A 100 -19.47 -1.86 3.41
N GLU A 101 -19.27 -3.02 2.78
CA GLU A 101 -20.06 -3.45 1.63
C GLU A 101 -20.44 -4.92 1.76
N GLU A 102 -21.70 -5.22 1.43
CA GLU A 102 -22.24 -6.56 1.43
C GLU A 102 -22.44 -7.06 0.00
N TYR A 103 -21.86 -8.23 -0.29
CA TYR A 103 -21.95 -8.94 -1.55
C TYR A 103 -22.84 -10.16 -1.39
N ASN A 104 -23.79 -10.32 -2.30
CA ASN A 104 -24.80 -11.38 -2.24
C ASN A 104 -24.80 -12.20 -3.52
N GLY A 105 -24.88 -13.53 -3.37
CA GLY A 105 -25.01 -14.48 -4.47
C GLY A 105 -23.80 -14.51 -5.39
N LYS A 106 -23.99 -15.08 -6.58
CA LYS A 106 -22.94 -15.16 -7.59
C LYS A 106 -22.62 -13.79 -8.18
N GLN A 107 -21.36 -13.38 -8.11
CA GLN A 107 -20.91 -12.09 -8.62
C GLN A 107 -20.73 -12.12 -10.15
N LYS A 108 -21.35 -11.18 -10.87
CA LYS A 108 -21.11 -10.98 -12.31
C LYS A 108 -19.74 -10.36 -12.57
N GLU A 109 -19.34 -9.42 -11.70
CA GLU A 109 -18.05 -8.74 -11.72
C GLU A 109 -17.34 -9.05 -10.39
N PRO A 110 -16.63 -10.19 -10.31
CA PRO A 110 -16.17 -10.74 -9.03
C PRO A 110 -14.96 -10.04 -8.41
N ILE A 111 -14.35 -9.08 -9.11
CA ILE A 111 -13.17 -8.38 -8.61
C ILE A 111 -13.63 -7.13 -7.87
N VAL A 112 -13.50 -7.17 -6.54
CA VAL A 112 -13.70 -6.03 -5.68
C VAL A 112 -12.40 -5.24 -5.63
N TRP A 113 -12.48 -3.95 -5.91
CA TRP A 113 -11.36 -3.04 -5.82
C TRP A 113 -11.45 -2.23 -4.54
N ILE A 114 -10.46 -2.39 -3.66
CA ILE A 114 -10.25 -1.52 -2.51
C ILE A 114 -9.58 -0.25 -3.04
N GLU A 115 -10.37 0.82 -3.14
CA GLU A 115 -9.95 2.09 -3.73
C GLU A 115 -8.82 2.73 -2.90
N LYS A 116 -8.03 3.59 -3.56
CA LYS A 116 -6.87 4.28 -2.98
C LYS A 116 -7.23 5.03 -1.69
N LEU A 117 -7.08 4.35 -0.57
CA LEU A 117 -7.40 4.89 0.73
C LEU A 117 -6.15 5.59 1.29
N PRO A 118 -6.12 6.93 1.38
CA PRO A 118 -5.05 7.62 2.08
C PRO A 118 -5.18 7.34 3.57
N ALA A 119 -4.11 6.86 4.19
CA ALA A 119 -4.05 6.67 5.63
C ALA A 119 -2.79 7.27 6.21
N MET A 120 -2.91 7.74 7.46
CA MET A 120 -1.80 8.33 8.19
C MET A 120 -1.08 7.32 9.09
N LYS A 121 -1.78 6.29 9.59
CA LYS A 121 -1.23 5.38 10.61
C LYS A 121 -1.49 3.91 10.36
N GLY A 122 -2.71 3.54 9.95
CA GLY A 122 -3.03 2.14 9.67
C GLY A 122 -4.30 1.97 8.86
N ILE A 123 -4.33 0.88 8.09
CA ILE A 123 -5.52 0.37 7.41
C ILE A 123 -5.66 -1.11 7.72
N LYS A 124 -6.89 -1.56 7.92
CA LYS A 124 -7.24 -2.96 8.12
C LYS A 124 -8.45 -3.32 7.27
N ILE A 125 -8.33 -4.39 6.50
CA ILE A 125 -9.39 -4.95 5.66
C ILE A 125 -9.81 -6.27 6.28
N THR A 126 -11.11 -6.40 6.56
CA THR A 126 -11.69 -7.60 7.13
C THR A 126 -12.77 -8.17 6.23
N ILE A 127 -13.05 -9.46 6.41
CA ILE A 127 -14.08 -10.17 5.68
C ILE A 127 -14.87 -11.07 6.64
N GLN A 128 -16.16 -11.24 6.35
CA GLN A 128 -17.06 -12.11 7.08
C GLN A 128 -18.01 -12.77 6.07
N GLN A 129 -18.23 -14.07 6.15
CA GLN A 129 -19.27 -14.74 5.36
C GLN A 129 -20.42 -15.16 6.27
N THR A 130 -21.56 -14.50 6.12
CA THR A 130 -22.73 -14.70 7.00
C THR A 130 -23.67 -15.78 6.50
N ARG A 131 -23.56 -16.17 5.21
CA ARG A 131 -24.40 -17.21 4.59
C ARG A 131 -23.63 -18.04 3.57
N GLY A 132 -24.08 -19.29 3.42
CA GLY A 132 -23.58 -20.24 2.43
C GLY A 132 -22.31 -20.97 2.86
N THR A 133 -21.58 -21.55 1.91
CA THR A 133 -20.38 -22.36 2.22
C THR A 133 -19.14 -21.48 2.21
N PHE A 134 -18.30 -21.57 3.24
CA PHE A 134 -17.08 -20.77 3.34
C PHE A 134 -16.17 -20.91 2.13
N LYS A 135 -15.76 -19.77 1.56
CA LYS A 135 -15.00 -19.66 0.32
C LYS A 135 -13.55 -19.27 0.59
N TYR A 136 -12.68 -19.62 -0.35
CA TYR A 136 -11.32 -19.07 -0.40
C TYR A 136 -11.31 -17.87 -1.32
N ILE A 137 -10.97 -16.70 -0.77
CA ILE A 137 -10.93 -15.42 -1.47
C ILE A 137 -9.46 -15.06 -1.74
N PRO A 138 -9.01 -15.14 -3.01
CA PRO A 138 -7.72 -14.58 -3.40
C PRO A 138 -7.69 -13.07 -3.20
N TRP A 139 -6.55 -12.55 -2.75
CA TRP A 139 -6.36 -11.13 -2.53
C TRP A 139 -4.94 -10.69 -2.88
N GLU A 140 -4.79 -9.41 -3.21
CA GLU A 140 -3.50 -8.75 -3.41
C GLU A 140 -3.60 -7.27 -3.09
N PHE A 141 -2.59 -6.72 -2.40
CA PHE A 141 -2.52 -5.31 -2.03
C PHE A 141 -1.19 -4.69 -2.43
N TYR A 142 -1.27 -3.42 -2.82
CA TYR A 142 -0.16 -2.56 -3.20
C TYR A 142 -0.20 -1.28 -2.38
N GLY A 143 0.98 -0.72 -2.13
CA GLY A 143 1.17 0.54 -1.42
C GLY A 143 1.86 1.55 -2.31
N GLY A 144 1.54 2.83 -2.09
CA GLY A 144 2.22 3.95 -2.73
C GLY A 144 2.43 5.10 -1.75
N ALA A 145 3.33 6.02 -2.11
CA ALA A 145 3.37 7.32 -1.47
C ALA A 145 2.07 8.09 -1.77
N VAL A 146 1.64 8.93 -0.83
CA VAL A 146 0.64 9.95 -1.13
C VAL A 146 1.33 10.96 -2.05
N GLY A 147 0.82 11.10 -3.27
CA GLY A 147 1.32 12.07 -4.25
C GLY A 147 0.98 13.50 -3.85
#